data_AF-A0A7S4R299-F1
#
_entry.id   AF-A0A7S4R299-F1
#
_cell.length_a   1.000
_cell.length_b   1.000
_cell.length_c   1.000
_cell.angle_alpha   90.00
_cell.angle_beta   90.00
_cell.angle_gamma   90.00
#
_symmetry.space_group_name_H-M   'P 1'
#
loop_
_entity.id
_entity.type
_entity.pdbx_description
1 polymer ?
#
loop_
_entity_poly.entity_id
_entity_poly.type
_entity_poly.pdbx_seq_one_letter_code
_entity_poly.pdbx_strand_id
1 'polypeptide(L)'
;RLVFSHPPLREAIAAQAMPKLHAFQPLGFVNIAWAWAKLEVFDRPLFDAIAASALRTLSVFSPQWLGNTVWAFATLSFWDGPLLQAIAAASLTRMKHFNSQD
;
A
#
# COMPACT_ATOMS: atom_id res chain seq x y z
N ARG A 1 -13.70 -14.54 -3.47
CA ARG A 1 -12.87 -15.31 -2.51
C ARG A 1 -11.92 -16.22 -3.29
N LEU A 2 -10.61 -15.97 -3.25
CA LEU A 2 -9.62 -16.85 -3.90
C LEU A 2 -9.66 -18.21 -3.19
N VAL A 3 -9.76 -19.31 -3.95
CA VAL A 3 -9.98 -20.68 -3.43
C VAL A 3 -8.71 -21.26 -2.78
N PHE A 4 -7.54 -20.65 -3.00
CA PHE A 4 -6.27 -21.08 -2.41
C PHE A 4 -5.82 -20.12 -1.30
N SER A 5 -5.92 -20.57 -0.05
CA SER A 5 -5.32 -19.92 1.12
C SER A 5 -4.32 -20.89 1.75
N HIS A 6 -3.04 -20.52 1.80
CA HIS A 6 -1.98 -21.32 2.44
C HIS A 6 -1.32 -20.50 3.57
N PRO A 7 -1.88 -20.52 4.79
CA PRO A 7 -1.45 -19.67 5.90
C PRO A 7 0.07 -19.70 6.16
N PRO A 8 0.75 -20.87 6.19
CA PRO A 8 2.20 -20.91 6.44
C PRO A 8 3.02 -20.19 5.38
N LEU A 9 2.58 -20.24 4.11
CA LEU A 9 3.29 -19.58 3.01
C LEU A 9 3.12 -18.07 3.12
N ARG A 10 1.90 -17.62 3.42
CA ARG A 10 1.59 -16.20 3.63
C ARG A 10 2.39 -15.62 4.78
N GLU A 11 2.43 -16.31 5.92
CA GLU A 11 3.20 -15.89 7.10
C GLU A 11 4.71 -15.83 6.80
N ALA A 12 5.24 -16.81 6.06
CA ALA A 12 6.63 -16.78 5.60
C ALA A 12 6.92 -15.58 4.69
N ILE A 13 6.01 -15.25 3.76
CA ILE A 13 6.14 -14.06 2.89
C ILE A 13 6.11 -12.79 3.74
N ALA A 14 5.16 -12.64 4.66
CA ALA A 14 5.08 -11.47 5.54
C ALA A 14 6.36 -11.30 6.36
N ALA A 15 6.79 -12.37 7.05
CA ALA A 15 7.99 -12.40 7.85
C ALA A 15 9.25 -12.02 7.05
N GLN A 16 9.35 -12.49 5.81
CA GLN A 16 10.51 -12.20 4.96
C GLN A 16 10.46 -10.81 4.32
N ALA A 17 9.26 -10.31 4.00
CA ALA A 17 9.07 -9.02 3.34
C ALA A 17 9.27 -7.85 4.31
N MET A 18 8.68 -7.90 5.51
CA MET A 18 8.72 -6.82 6.52
C MET A 18 10.11 -6.18 6.71
N PRO A 19 11.20 -6.92 7.00
CA PRO A 19 12.52 -6.32 7.21
C PRO A 19 13.11 -5.71 5.94
N LYS A 20 12.63 -6.10 4.75
CA LYS A 20 13.18 -5.71 3.44
C LYS A 20 12.35 -4.65 2.71
N LEU A 21 11.17 -4.28 3.22
CA LEU A 21 10.27 -3.34 2.54
C LEU A 21 10.91 -1.98 2.24
N HIS A 22 11.91 -1.56 3.01
CA HIS A 22 12.64 -0.32 2.76
C HIS A 22 13.55 -0.38 1.52
N ALA A 23 13.99 -1.58 1.15
CA ALA A 23 14.85 -1.83 -0.01
C ALA A 23 14.04 -2.24 -1.26
N PHE A 24 12.72 -2.42 -1.12
CA PHE A 24 11.85 -2.75 -2.24
C PHE A 24 11.65 -1.52 -3.12
N GLN A 25 11.56 -1.76 -4.44
CA GLN A 25 10.93 -0.80 -5.32
C GLN A 25 9.48 -0.58 -4.87
N PRO A 26 8.94 0.66 -4.93
CA PRO A 26 7.62 0.97 -4.41
C PRO A 26 6.50 0.03 -4.85
N LEU A 27 6.50 -0.34 -6.13
CA LEU A 27 5.55 -1.30 -6.70
C LEU A 27 5.53 -2.65 -5.96
N GLY A 28 6.67 -3.10 -5.44
CA GLY A 28 6.79 -4.38 -4.75
C GLY A 28 5.89 -4.47 -3.52
N PHE A 29 5.93 -3.46 -2.65
CA PHE A 29 5.11 -3.46 -1.43
C PHE A 29 3.65 -3.03 -1.68
N VAL A 30 3.38 -2.25 -2.73
CA VAL A 30 2.01 -1.97 -3.20
C VAL A 30 1.33 -3.26 -3.66
N ASN A 31 2.03 -4.12 -4.38
CA ASN A 31 1.51 -5.42 -4.82
C ASN A 31 1.26 -6.38 -3.65
N ILE A 32 2.11 -6.35 -2.61
CA ILE A 32 1.86 -7.12 -1.37
C ILE A 32 0.58 -6.65 -0.69
N ALA A 33 0.41 -5.33 -0.51
CA ALA A 33 -0.81 -4.78 0.08
C ALA A 33 -2.07 -5.21 -0.70
N TRP A 34 -2.01 -5.10 -2.03
CA TRP A 34 -3.10 -5.51 -2.91
C TRP A 34 -3.41 -7.01 -2.79
N ALA A 35 -2.38 -7.87 -2.76
CA ALA A 35 -2.55 -9.31 -2.62
C ALA A 35 -3.22 -9.68 -1.28
N TRP A 36 -2.80 -9.07 -0.17
CA TRP A 36 -3.43 -9.30 1.14
C TRP A 36 -4.88 -8.83 1.16
N ALA A 37 -5.17 -7.68 0.57
CA ALA A 37 -6.53 -7.17 0.41
C ALA A 37 -7.41 -8.12 -0.42
N LYS A 38 -6.90 -8.65 -1.54
CA LYS A 38 -7.62 -9.64 -2.38
C LYS A 38 -7.85 -10.98 -1.68
N LEU A 39 -6.99 -11.35 -0.74
CA LEU A 39 -7.14 -12.53 0.11
C LEU A 39 -8.05 -12.28 1.32
N GLU A 40 -8.46 -11.03 1.57
CA GLU A 40 -9.22 -10.62 2.75
C GLU A 40 -8.51 -11.01 4.06
N VAL A 41 -7.18 -10.94 4.06
CA VAL A 41 -6.35 -11.25 5.23
C VAL A 41 -5.68 -9.99 5.72
N PHE A 42 -5.93 -9.66 6.99
CA PHE A 42 -5.26 -8.55 7.65
C PHE A 42 -4.04 -9.03 8.44
N ASP A 43 -2.90 -8.38 8.22
CA ASP A 43 -1.65 -8.58 8.94
C ASP A 43 -1.17 -7.20 9.39
N ARG A 44 -1.45 -6.85 10.65
CA ARG A 44 -1.21 -5.50 11.17
C ARG A 44 0.28 -5.10 11.08
N PRO A 45 1.25 -5.89 11.56
CA PRO A 45 2.68 -5.58 11.42
C PRO A 45 3.12 -5.35 9.97
N LEU A 46 2.64 -6.18 9.04
CA LEU A 46 2.95 -6.00 7.62
C LEU A 46 2.40 -4.68 7.08
N PHE A 47 1.15 -4.33 7.41
CA PHE A 47 0.52 -3.10 6.92
C PHE A 47 1.11 -1.83 7.54
N ASP A 48 1.52 -1.86 8.81
CA ASP A 48 2.27 -0.75 9.42
C ASP A 48 3.61 -0.55 8.71
N ALA A 49 4.32 -1.64 8.38
CA ALA A 49 5.60 -1.58 7.68
C ALA A 49 5.45 -1.10 6.22
N ILE A 50 4.38 -1.51 5.53
CA ILE A 50 4.01 -1.02 4.20
C ILE A 50 3.71 0.49 4.27
N ALA A 51 2.94 0.95 5.26
CA ALA A 51 2.62 2.36 5.40
C ALA A 51 3.87 3.21 5.60
N ALA A 52 4.79 2.78 6.46
CA ALA A 52 6.07 3.45 6.67
C ALA A 52 6.91 3.51 5.38
N SER A 53 6.98 2.44 4.59
CA SER A 53 7.68 2.44 3.30
C SER A 53 7.00 3.32 2.24
N ALA A 54 5.67 3.30 2.18
CA ALA A 54 4.89 4.11 1.26
C ALA A 54 5.09 5.60 1.55
N LEU A 55 5.04 6.02 2.82
CA LEU A 55 5.29 7.40 3.24
C LEU A 55 6.67 7.91 2.77
N ARG A 56 7.72 7.09 2.91
CA ARG A 56 9.09 7.49 2.48
C ARG A 56 9.25 7.64 0.98
N THR A 57 8.42 6.96 0.19
CA THR A 57 8.56 6.87 -1.27
C THR A 57 7.37 7.44 -2.03
N LEU A 58 6.47 8.14 -1.33
CA LEU A 58 5.19 8.58 -1.88
C LEU A 58 5.34 9.52 -3.09
N SER A 59 6.41 10.30 -3.12
CA SER A 59 6.72 11.24 -4.21
C SER A 59 6.85 10.55 -5.57
N VAL A 60 7.30 9.30 -5.61
CA VAL A 60 7.51 8.54 -6.86
C VAL A 60 6.30 7.68 -7.25
N PHE A 61 5.19 7.72 -6.50
CA PHE A 61 4.03 6.89 -6.82
C PHE A 61 3.33 7.41 -8.07
N SER A 62 2.95 6.51 -8.98
CA SER A 62 1.97 6.84 -10.02
C SER A 62 0.56 7.03 -9.39
N PRO A 63 -0.39 7.69 -10.07
CA PRO A 63 -1.78 7.77 -9.61
C PRO A 63 -2.40 6.39 -9.35
N GLN A 64 -2.06 5.39 -10.17
CA GLN A 64 -2.53 4.02 -9.98
C GLN A 64 -2.00 3.40 -8.69
N TRP A 65 -0.74 3.65 -8.32
CA TRP A 65 -0.15 3.09 -7.10
C TRP A 65 -0.75 3.74 -5.84
N LEU A 66 -1.06 5.04 -5.89
CA LEU A 66 -1.81 5.72 -4.83
C LEU A 66 -3.19 5.07 -4.65
N GLY A 67 -3.94 4.90 -5.75
CA GLY A 67 -5.25 4.27 -5.74
C GLY A 67 -5.23 2.84 -5.21
N ASN A 68 -4.28 2.01 -5.66
CA ASN A 68 -4.14 0.63 -5.20
C ASN A 68 -3.80 0.55 -3.71
N THR A 69 -2.97 1.48 -3.21
CA THR A 69 -2.62 1.53 -1.79
C THR A 69 -3.83 1.89 -0.94
N VAL A 70 -4.57 2.95 -1.30
CA VAL A 70 -5.81 3.34 -0.59
C VAL A 70 -6.84 2.22 -0.64
N TRP A 71 -7.05 1.62 -1.81
CA TRP A 71 -8.00 0.52 -1.97
C TRP A 71 -7.66 -0.68 -1.09
N ALA A 72 -6.39 -1.08 -1.02
CA ALA A 72 -5.96 -2.20 -0.19
C ALA A 72 -6.20 -1.94 1.31
N PHE A 73 -5.84 -0.75 1.79
CA PHE A 73 -6.05 -0.34 3.19
C PHE A 73 -7.55 -0.28 3.52
N ALA A 74 -8.36 0.31 2.65
CA ALA A 74 -9.82 0.38 2.82
C ALA A 74 -10.49 -0.99 2.80
N THR A 75 -10.07 -1.89 1.89
CA THR A 75 -10.63 -3.25 1.77
C THR A 75 -10.45 -4.06 3.05
N LEU A 76 -9.32 -3.88 3.74
CA LEU A 76 -9.04 -4.54 5.01
C LEU A 76 -9.53 -3.74 6.23
N SER A 77 -10.29 -2.67 6.01
CA SER A 77 -10.79 -1.76 7.06
C SER A 77 -9.67 -1.22 7.96
N PHE A 78 -8.48 -1.00 7.39
CA PHE A 78 -7.31 -0.50 8.11
C PHE A 78 -7.07 0.98 7.84
N TRP A 79 -7.08 1.76 8.92
CA TRP A 79 -6.86 3.20 8.87
C TRP A 79 -5.44 3.55 9.34
N ASP A 80 -4.58 3.91 8.40
CA ASP A 80 -3.31 4.59 8.69
C ASP A 80 -3.47 6.08 8.38
N GLY A 81 -3.76 6.87 9.42
CA GLY A 81 -4.04 8.30 9.29
C GLY A 81 -2.93 9.07 8.57
N PRO A 82 -1.66 8.96 8.98
CA PRO A 82 -0.55 9.62 8.31
C PRO A 82 -0.44 9.28 6.82
N LEU A 83 -0.50 8.01 6.44
CA LEU A 83 -0.42 7.59 5.05
C LEU A 83 -1.59 8.12 4.22
N LEU A 84 -2.82 7.97 4.71
CA LEU A 84 -4.02 8.37 3.97
C LEU A 84 -4.08 9.90 3.79
N GLN A 85 -3.67 10.67 4.80
CA GLN A 85 -3.51 12.12 4.68
C GLN A 85 -2.43 12.51 3.66
N ALA A 86 -1.29 11.82 3.67
CA ALA A 86 -0.22 12.09 2.71
C ALA A 86 -0.65 11.77 1.27
N ILE A 87 -1.37 10.67 1.05
CA ILE A 87 -1.93 10.32 -0.27
C ILE A 87 -2.95 11.37 -0.72
N ALA A 88 -3.82 11.84 0.18
CA ALA A 88 -4.78 12.89 -0.14
C ALA A 88 -4.07 14.20 -0.54
N ALA A 89 -3.06 14.64 0.21
CA ALA A 89 -2.28 15.82 -0.10
C ALA A 89 -1.55 15.71 -1.46
N ALA A 90 -0.93 14.55 -1.72
CA ALA A 90 -0.27 14.28 -3.00
C ALA A 90 -1.27 14.31 -4.18
N SER A 91 -2.47 13.76 -3.99
CA SER A 91 -3.53 13.73 -5.01
C SER A 91 -4.05 15.13 -5.30
N LEU A 92 -4.35 15.94 -4.27
CA LEU A 92 -4.79 17.32 -4.42
C LEU A 92 -3.76 18.20 -5.14
N THR A 93 -2.47 18.01 -4.82
CA THR A 93 -1.38 18.75 -5.48
C THR A 93 -1.35 18.44 -6.98
N ARG A 94 -1.47 17.17 -7.36
CA ARG A 94 -1.50 16.76 -8.76
C ARG A 94 -2.74 17.27 -9.50
N MET A 95 -3.91 17.25 -8.87
CA MET A 95 -5.14 17.80 -9.47
C MET A 95 -5.02 19.30 -9.76
N LYS A 96 -4.40 20.07 -8.85
CA LYS A 96 -4.15 21.50 -9.08
C LYS A 96 -3.23 21.73 -10.29
N HIS A 97 -2.21 20.90 -10.46
CA HIS A 97 -1.31 21.00 -11.62
C HIS A 97 -2.02 20.69 -12.93
N PHE A 98 -2.89 19.67 -12.96
CA PHE A 98 -3.74 19.39 -14.13
C PHE A 98 -4.59 20.60 -14.52
N ASN A 99 -5.31 21.19 -13.56
CA ASN A 99 -6.20 22.33 -13.82
C ASN A 99 -5.46 23.65 -14.14
N SER A 100 -4.14 23.71 -13.96
CA SER A 100 -3.33 24.92 -14.25
C SER A 100 -2.62 24.88 -15.61
N GLN A 101 -2.63 23.72 -16.27
CA GLN A 101 -2.00 23.50 -17.58
C GLN A 101 -3.02 23.36 -18.72
N ASP A 102 -4.31 23.44 -18.41
CA ASP A 102 -5.45 23.60 -19.32
C ASP A 102 -5.95 25.06 -19.31
#